data_AF-A0A512CFN3-F1
#
_entry.id   AF-A0A512CFN3-F1
#
_cell.length_a   1.000
_cell.length_b   1.000
_cell.length_c   1.000
_cell.angle_alpha   90.00
_cell.angle_beta   90.00
_cell.angle_gamma   90.00
#
_symmetry.space_group_name_H-M   'P 1'
#
loop_
_entity.id
_entity.type
_entity.pdbx_description
1 polymer ?
#
loop_
_entity_poly.entity_id
_entity_poly.type
_entity_poly.pdbx_seq_one_letter_code
_entity_poly.pdbx_strand_id
1 'polypeptide(L)'
;MGFIPIFLTLGGFVFLFMMVVHQNFKQKKHLFESELKDLTASISRLSKSSNAALPFSKGNNIKEVERLLQSLNKEEKTVEAQNETNALRQKLGEVKMLRYNYNKLIETKPYSFVATVMRDHSI
;
A
#
# COMPACT_ATOMS: atom_id res chain seq x y z
N MET A 1 40.31 6.20 29.60
CA MET A 1 40.39 5.13 28.58
C MET A 1 39.07 4.35 28.45
N GLY A 2 37.90 5.01 28.41
CA GLY A 2 36.58 4.31 28.38
C GLY A 2 35.55 4.91 27.41
N PHE A 3 35.97 5.84 26.56
CA PHE A 3 35.05 6.64 25.71
C PHE A 3 34.88 6.06 24.29
N ILE A 4 35.90 5.35 23.80
CA ILE A 4 35.90 4.68 22.48
C ILE A 4 34.80 3.59 22.34
N PRO A 5 34.54 2.73 23.36
CA PRO A 5 33.51 1.69 23.25
C PRO A 5 32.10 2.27 23.07
N ILE A 6 31.83 3.41 23.72
CA ILE A 6 30.50 4.04 23.75
C ILE A 6 30.12 4.54 22.36
N PHE A 7 31.05 5.19 21.65
CA PHE A 7 30.81 5.65 20.29
C PHE A 7 30.61 4.49 19.32
N LEU A 8 31.34 3.37 19.51
CA LEU A 8 31.18 2.19 18.67
C LEU A 8 29.78 1.58 18.82
N THR A 9 29.30 1.43 20.07
CA THR A 9 27.96 0.91 20.35
C THR A 9 26.85 1.86 19.88
N LEU A 10 27.04 3.17 20.06
CA LEU A 10 26.07 4.18 19.65
C LEU A 10 25.97 4.26 18.12
N GLY A 11 27.10 4.28 17.42
CA GLY A 11 27.14 4.26 15.96
C GLY A 11 26.51 2.99 15.38
N GLY A 12 26.82 1.83 15.98
CA GLY A 12 26.20 0.56 15.61
C GLY A 12 24.67 0.57 15.80
N PHE A 13 24.19 1.13 16.90
CA PHE A 13 22.75 1.27 17.17
C PHE A 13 22.05 2.18 16.15
N VAL A 14 22.63 3.33 15.83
CA VAL A 14 22.08 4.26 14.82
C VAL A 14 22.03 3.59 13.45
N PHE A 15 23.07 2.86 13.08
CA PHE A 15 23.12 2.12 11.81
C PHE A 15 22.04 1.02 11.75
N LEU A 16 21.93 0.18 12.79
CA LEU A 16 20.90 -0.85 12.91
C LEU A 16 19.49 -0.24 12.85
N PHE A 17 19.28 0.87 13.53
CA PHE A 17 18.02 1.61 13.48
C PHE A 17 17.67 2.03 12.05
N MET A 18 18.60 2.65 11.31
CA MET A 18 18.36 3.03 9.91
C MET A 18 18.03 1.82 9.02
N MET A 19 18.76 0.72 9.17
CA MET A 19 18.55 -0.49 8.38
C MET A 19 17.14 -1.08 8.62
N VAL A 20 16.73 -1.19 9.90
CA VAL A 20 15.40 -1.70 10.25
C VAL A 20 14.29 -0.80 9.70
N VAL A 21 14.45 0.52 9.81
CA VAL A 21 13.47 1.47 9.27
C VAL A 21 13.36 1.37 7.75
N HIS A 22 14.48 1.32 7.04
CA HIS A 22 14.48 1.16 5.58
C HIS A 22 13.80 -0.14 5.16
N GLN A 23 14.10 -1.25 5.84
CA GLN A 23 13.46 -2.54 5.57
C GLN A 23 11.96 -2.50 5.85
N ASN A 24 11.53 -1.77 6.90
CA ASN A 24 10.12 -1.57 7.21
C ASN A 24 9.38 -0.80 6.11
N PHE A 25 9.97 0.29 5.60
CA PHE A 25 9.40 1.05 4.49
C PHE A 25 9.26 0.20 3.24
N LYS A 26 10.32 -0.53 2.86
CA LYS A 26 10.31 -1.42 1.69
C LYS A 26 9.23 -2.49 1.81
N GLN A 27 9.09 -3.10 2.99
CA GLN A 27 8.07 -4.12 3.24
C GLN A 27 6.65 -3.54 3.14
N LYS A 28 6.38 -2.38 3.76
CA LYS A 28 5.06 -1.73 3.68
C LYS A 28 4.70 -1.31 2.27
N LYS A 29 5.66 -0.79 1.51
CA LYS A 29 5.47 -0.45 0.09
C LYS A 29 5.17 -1.69 -0.75
N HIS A 30 5.91 -2.78 -0.55
CA HIS A 30 5.65 -4.04 -1.24
C HIS A 30 4.28 -4.64 -0.91
N LEU A 31 3.88 -4.60 0.36
CA LEU A 31 2.54 -5.02 0.79
C LEU A 31 1.46 -4.20 0.09
N PHE A 32 1.62 -2.89 0.02
CA PHE A 32 0.70 -2.01 -0.69
C PHE A 32 0.59 -2.33 -2.19
N GLU A 33 1.72 -2.54 -2.86
CA GLU A 33 1.74 -2.92 -4.28
C GLU A 33 1.13 -4.31 -4.52
N SER A 34 1.32 -5.26 -3.60
CA SER A 34 0.73 -6.60 -3.68
C SER A 34 -0.78 -6.55 -3.50
N GLU A 35 -1.26 -5.90 -2.43
CA GLU A 35 -2.70 -5.75 -2.15
C GLU A 35 -3.41 -5.00 -3.28
N LEU A 36 -2.76 -3.98 -3.86
CA LEU A 36 -3.29 -3.32 -5.06
C LEU A 36 -3.40 -4.28 -6.24
N LYS A 37 -2.38 -5.09 -6.52
CA LYS A 37 -2.42 -6.08 -7.61
C LYS A 37 -3.51 -7.13 -7.38
N ASP A 38 -3.67 -7.61 -6.15
CA ASP A 38 -4.67 -8.60 -5.80
C ASP A 38 -6.10 -8.05 -5.90
N LEU A 39 -6.31 -6.80 -5.42
CA LEU A 39 -7.57 -6.09 -5.58
C LEU A 39 -7.90 -5.87 -7.06
N THR A 40 -6.90 -5.46 -7.83
CA THR A 40 -7.01 -5.24 -9.26
C THR A 40 -7.39 -6.53 -10.00
N ALA A 41 -6.70 -7.63 -9.71
CA ALA A 41 -7.00 -8.94 -10.29
C ALA A 41 -8.40 -9.44 -9.91
N SER A 42 -8.83 -9.19 -8.68
CA SER A 42 -10.17 -9.55 -8.21
C SER A 42 -11.26 -8.78 -8.96
N ILE A 43 -11.04 -7.48 -9.21
CA ILE A 43 -11.94 -6.64 -10.01
C ILE A 43 -11.95 -7.10 -11.47
N SER A 44 -10.81 -7.45 -12.07
CA SER A 44 -10.74 -7.98 -13.44
C SER A 44 -11.52 -9.29 -13.59
N ARG A 45 -11.48 -10.18 -12.58
CA ARG A 45 -12.23 -11.44 -12.59
C ARG A 45 -13.74 -11.17 -12.57
N LEU A 46 -14.19 -10.26 -11.71
CA LEU A 46 -15.60 -9.88 -11.63
C LEU A 46 -16.09 -9.23 -12.93
N SER A 47 -15.30 -8.29 -13.49
CA SER A 47 -15.58 -7.62 -14.77
C SER A 47 -15.64 -8.57 -15.97
N LYS A 48 -14.81 -9.64 -15.99
CA LYS A 48 -14.90 -10.69 -17.01
C LYS A 48 -16.15 -11.54 -16.88
N SER A 49 -16.61 -11.77 -15.65
CA SER A 49 -17.86 -12.49 -15.37
C SER A 49 -19.09 -11.68 -15.80
N SER A 50 -19.03 -10.35 -15.73
CA SER A 50 -20.14 -9.46 -16.06
C SER A 50 -20.19 -8.98 -17.52
N ASN A 51 -19.31 -9.48 -18.41
CA ASN A 51 -19.16 -9.00 -19.81
C ASN A 51 -18.85 -7.49 -19.94
N ALA A 52 -18.49 -6.80 -18.85
CA ALA A 52 -18.06 -5.42 -18.90
C ALA A 52 -16.61 -5.36 -19.40
N ALA A 53 -16.42 -5.00 -20.67
CA ALA A 53 -15.12 -4.74 -21.26
C ALA A 53 -14.56 -3.41 -20.73
N LEU A 54 -14.08 -3.39 -19.49
CA LEU A 54 -13.44 -2.21 -18.93
C LEU A 54 -11.96 -2.16 -19.38
N PRO A 55 -11.49 -1.04 -19.95
CA PRO A 55 -10.11 -0.91 -20.41
C PRO A 55 -9.19 -0.91 -19.20
N PHE A 56 -8.58 -2.06 -18.97
CA PHE A 56 -7.59 -2.26 -17.93
C PHE A 56 -6.28 -1.60 -18.37
N SER A 57 -6.13 -0.31 -18.09
CA SER A 57 -4.79 0.29 -18.07
C SER A 57 -4.03 -0.37 -16.92
N LYS A 58 -2.74 -0.68 -17.12
CA LYS A 58 -1.79 -1.17 -16.10
C LYS A 58 -1.53 -0.12 -14.99
N GLY A 59 -2.53 0.69 -14.65
CA GLY A 59 -2.42 1.80 -13.73
C GLY A 59 -2.50 1.30 -12.29
N ASN A 60 -1.36 1.34 -11.60
CA ASN A 60 -1.21 1.13 -10.15
C ASN A 60 -1.90 2.24 -9.31
N ASN A 61 -3.01 2.80 -9.79
CA ASN A 61 -3.58 4.03 -9.27
C ASN A 61 -4.93 3.75 -8.59
N ILE A 62 -4.99 3.93 -7.27
CA ILE A 62 -6.18 3.69 -6.43
C ILE A 62 -7.44 4.35 -7.02
N LYS A 63 -7.30 5.53 -7.64
CA LYS A 63 -8.42 6.27 -8.24
C LYS A 63 -9.04 5.54 -9.43
N GLU A 64 -8.27 4.78 -10.20
CA GLU A 64 -8.78 3.99 -11.32
C GLU A 64 -9.54 2.77 -10.80
N VAL A 65 -8.97 2.09 -9.81
CA VAL A 65 -9.60 0.96 -9.10
C VAL A 65 -10.94 1.36 -8.48
N GLU A 66 -11.01 2.54 -7.86
CA GLU A 66 -12.23 3.08 -7.28
C GLU A 66 -13.32 3.39 -8.31
N ARG A 67 -12.94 3.95 -9.47
CA ARG A 67 -13.88 4.20 -10.58
C ARG A 67 -14.43 2.90 -11.17
N LEU A 68 -13.60 1.88 -11.33
CA LEU A 68 -13.99 0.56 -11.82
C LEU A 68 -14.96 -0.14 -10.86
N LEU A 69 -14.71 -0.05 -9.56
CA LEU A 69 -15.61 -0.60 -8.56
C LEU A 69 -16.96 0.12 -8.55
N GLN A 70 -16.96 1.45 -8.75
CA GLN A 70 -18.20 2.23 -8.87
C GLN A 70 -19.01 1.88 -10.13
N SER A 71 -18.36 1.55 -11.26
CA SER A 71 -19.07 1.12 -12.46
C SER A 71 -19.70 -0.27 -12.31
N LEU A 72 -18.98 -1.23 -11.71
CA LEU A 72 -19.51 -2.59 -11.47
C LEU A 72 -20.75 -2.58 -10.58
N ASN A 73 -20.75 -1.76 -9.53
CA ASN A 73 -21.90 -1.62 -8.62
C ASN A 73 -23.12 -0.92 -9.25
N LYS A 74 -22.99 -0.30 -10.43
CA LYS A 74 -24.14 0.26 -11.18
C LYS A 74 -24.76 -0.76 -12.14
N GLU A 75 -23.98 -1.75 -12.59
CA GLU A 75 -24.41 -2.75 -13.58
C GLU A 75 -24.95 -4.03 -12.93
N GLU A 76 -24.42 -4.45 -11.78
CA GLU A 76 -24.85 -5.70 -11.13
C GLU A 76 -26.01 -5.49 -10.14
N LYS A 77 -27.17 -6.09 -10.43
CA LYS A 77 -28.39 -6.05 -9.57
C LYS A 77 -28.63 -7.35 -8.78
N THR A 78 -27.75 -8.34 -8.88
CA THR A 78 -27.93 -9.65 -8.22
C THR A 78 -27.35 -9.62 -6.80
N VAL A 79 -28.04 -10.25 -5.84
CA VAL A 79 -27.67 -10.26 -4.40
C VAL A 79 -26.25 -10.82 -4.17
N GLU A 80 -25.84 -11.83 -4.93
CA GLU A 80 -24.50 -12.44 -4.84
C GLU A 80 -23.40 -11.47 -5.32
N ALA A 81 -23.63 -10.81 -6.45
CA ALA A 81 -22.73 -9.78 -6.98
C ALA A 81 -22.63 -8.54 -6.05
N GLN A 82 -23.73 -8.20 -5.36
CA GLN A 82 -23.74 -7.15 -4.34
C GLN A 82 -22.83 -7.50 -3.15
N ASN A 83 -22.77 -8.77 -2.74
CA ASN A 83 -21.89 -9.21 -1.66
C ASN A 83 -20.41 -9.19 -2.07
N GLU A 84 -20.09 -9.63 -3.30
CA GLU A 84 -18.72 -9.59 -3.82
C GLU A 84 -18.20 -8.15 -4.01
N THR A 85 -19.04 -7.25 -4.52
CA THR A 85 -18.70 -5.82 -4.65
C THR A 85 -18.51 -5.14 -3.28
N ASN A 86 -19.27 -5.55 -2.25
CA ASN A 86 -19.07 -5.08 -0.87
C ASN A 86 -17.76 -5.59 -0.26
N ALA A 87 -17.37 -6.84 -0.50
CA ALA A 87 -16.08 -7.38 -0.07
C ALA A 87 -14.91 -6.64 -0.76
N LEU A 88 -15.04 -6.32 -2.05
CA LEU A 88 -14.06 -5.51 -2.78
C LEU A 88 -13.96 -4.07 -2.23
N ARG A 89 -15.07 -3.47 -1.76
CA ARG A 89 -15.04 -2.17 -1.09
C ARG A 89 -14.27 -2.20 0.22
N GLN A 90 -14.44 -3.25 1.02
CA GLN A 90 -13.69 -3.41 2.26
C GLN A 90 -12.19 -3.50 1.97
N LYS A 91 -11.78 -4.34 1.01
CA LYS A 91 -10.38 -4.43 0.56
C LYS A 91 -9.84 -3.10 0.03
N LEU A 92 -10.63 -2.34 -0.73
CA LEU A 92 -10.23 -0.99 -1.16
C LEU A 92 -10.01 -0.05 0.03
N GLY A 93 -10.84 -0.15 1.08
CA GLY A 93 -10.67 0.56 2.34
C GLY A 93 -9.36 0.21 3.03
N GLU A 94 -9.02 -1.08 3.11
CA GLU A 94 -7.77 -1.58 3.67
C GLU A 94 -6.54 -1.05 2.91
N VAL A 95 -6.59 -1.07 1.58
CA VAL A 95 -5.52 -0.50 0.72
C VAL A 95 -5.36 1.01 0.95
N LYS A 96 -6.47 1.75 1.08
CA LYS A 96 -6.44 3.19 1.39
C LYS A 96 -5.84 3.45 2.78
N MET A 97 -6.20 2.64 3.78
CA MET A 97 -5.61 2.71 5.12
C MET A 97 -4.11 2.39 5.11
N LEU A 98 -3.68 1.42 4.30
CA LEU A 98 -2.27 1.05 4.18
C LEU A 98 -1.45 2.20 3.60
N ARG A 99 -1.97 2.90 2.57
CA ARG A 99 -1.38 4.13 2.04
C ARG A 99 -1.28 5.22 3.09
N TYR A 100 -2.37 5.50 3.80
CA TYR A 100 -2.38 6.51 4.86
C TYR A 100 -1.34 6.22 5.94
N ASN A 101 -1.26 4.96 6.40
CA ASN A 101 -0.29 4.52 7.40
C ASN A 101 1.15 4.67 6.92
N TYR A 102 1.43 4.36 5.64
CA TYR A 102 2.74 4.54 5.05
C TYR A 102 3.15 6.02 4.99
N ASN A 103 2.26 6.89 4.51
CA ASN A 103 2.53 8.32 4.42
C ASN A 103 2.73 8.94 5.80
N LYS A 104 1.90 8.55 6.78
CA LYS A 104 2.07 8.96 8.18
C LYS A 104 3.40 8.50 8.76
N LEU A 105 3.85 7.29 8.44
CA LEU A 105 5.15 6.79 8.90
C LEU A 105 6.32 7.60 8.33
N ILE A 106 6.25 8.02 7.07
CA ILE A 106 7.25 8.90 6.45
C ILE A 106 7.30 10.26 7.14
N GLU A 107 6.16 10.82 7.54
CA GLU A 107 6.11 12.13 8.19
C GLU A 107 6.54 12.09 9.67
N THR A 108 6.46 10.93 10.32
CA THR A 108 6.70 10.78 11.76
C THR A 108 8.20 10.77 12.07
N LYS A 109 8.66 11.64 12.98
CA LYS A 109 10.03 11.58 13.53
C LYS A 109 10.17 10.39 14.50
N PRO A 110 11.31 9.67 14.55
CA PRO A 110 12.56 9.90 13.80
C PRO A 110 12.60 9.26 12.41
N TYR A 111 11.55 8.57 11.96
CA TYR A 111 11.49 7.87 10.68
C TYR A 111 11.62 8.81 9.47
N SER A 112 11.10 10.03 9.57
CA SER A 112 11.21 11.04 8.51
C SER A 112 12.65 11.38 8.12
N PHE A 113 13.57 11.33 9.09
CA PHE A 113 14.99 11.53 8.85
C PHE A 113 15.55 10.40 7.98
N VAL A 114 15.24 9.14 8.34
CA VAL A 114 15.68 7.97 7.58
C VAL A 114 15.07 7.98 6.18
N ALA A 115 13.78 8.33 6.05
CA ALA A 115 13.12 8.44 4.76
C ALA A 115 13.79 9.47 3.84
N THR A 116 14.20 10.62 4.40
CA THR A 116 14.94 11.65 3.66
C THR A 116 16.31 11.17 3.20
N VAL A 117 17.06 10.48 4.08
CA VAL A 117 18.39 9.93 3.78
C VAL A 117 18.31 8.82 2.73
N MET A 118 17.31 7.94 2.82
CA MET A 118 17.14 6.78 1.94
C MET A 118 16.33 7.08 0.67
N ARG A 119 15.87 8.33 0.48
CA ARG A 119 15.02 8.77 -0.64
C ARG A 119 13.68 8.01 -0.74
N ASP A 120 13.11 7.63 0.40
CA ASP A 120 11.76 7.10 0.45
C ASP A 120 10.75 8.25 0.37
N HIS A 121 9.78 8.15 -0.55
CA HIS A 121 8.77 9.19 -0.81
C HIS A 121 7.35 8.69 -0.55
N SER A 122 6.46 9.62 -0.22
CA SER A 122 5.01 9.38 -0.06
C SER A 122 4.43 8.74 -1.32
N ILE A 123 3.45 7.85 -1.13
CA ILE A 123 2.70 7.18 -2.20
C ILE A 123 1.33 7.85 -2.34
#